data_AF-A0A1U8HMQ6-F1
#
_entry.id   AF-A0A1U8HMQ6-F1
#
_cell.length_a   1.000
_cell.length_b   1.000
_cell.length_c   1.000
_cell.angle_alpha   90.00
_cell.angle_beta   90.00
_cell.angle_gamma   90.00
#
_symmetry.space_group_name_H-M   'P 1'
#
loop_
_entity.id
_entity.type
_entity.pdbx_description
1 polymer ?
#
loop_
_entity_poly.entity_id
_entity_poly.type
_entity_poly.pdbx_seq_one_letter_code
_entity_poly.pdbx_strand_id
1 'polypeptide(L)'
;MGEIDTKPIEPVKVAISLFGEKSDQLRRRSSSSDVRFGLLLWYSKLLQLIKPYIYSDMEKEKNTQGLEKELANYRLQIEAKDSAYMQALLQLEHYKKTAEELAVLLRNSELERERYIEECNEFKNRVDELESKTKGMVDQLSETAKVREQLSCVLNELKVTQADVLNMESQLAAAKDLEIKAITQAEIMEVSANMEKERSEKLLGRIAELHDAVLISQLSATEAENEKCRVVSEKDAEMEAMKATAFQAQEEMEDLRKQLETIRELENKLVAKTAYIESLQAKLEQVSNVLSSMENASLDGGIDLNQIKQDLEFKERKISDQAFYIEALETELKRLKLELENANQVAKNLKNDAQVSHVFVQTEKCVDHIMISVEEYNSLIRKAEKADEFSRSSAEDFDQLTTESVSKNQVEALKKQLEVAMAKIGLFRNRAEQAATRAEAAEKAKATAEEQLRKWQLQKQRRRAALAALREESAPKEFCLPTIEKLPTKHQPLGKVLKMNF
;
A
#
# COMPACT_ATOMS: atom_id res chain seq x y z
N MET A 1 -84.87 -10.78 23.45
CA MET A 1 -85.61 -12.00 23.83
C MET A 1 -86.74 -11.58 24.74
N GLY A 2 -87.99 -11.81 24.34
CA GLY A 2 -89.17 -11.55 25.19
C GLY A 2 -90.12 -12.72 25.04
N GLU A 3 -90.59 -13.28 26.16
CA GLU A 3 -91.63 -14.30 26.17
C GLU A 3 -93.00 -13.66 26.00
N ILE A 4 -93.88 -14.31 25.24
CA ILE A 4 -95.25 -13.87 25.00
C ILE A 4 -96.17 -14.87 25.71
N ASP A 5 -96.82 -14.43 26.79
CA ASP A 5 -97.79 -15.23 27.54
C ASP A 5 -99.09 -15.40 26.73
N THR A 6 -99.28 -16.58 26.14
CA THR A 6 -100.46 -16.91 25.32
C THR A 6 -101.37 -17.91 26.03
N LYS A 7 -102.31 -17.41 26.83
CA LYS A 7 -103.37 -18.21 27.46
C LYS A 7 -104.62 -18.25 26.57
N PRO A 8 -105.19 -19.43 26.26
CA PRO A 8 -106.41 -19.53 25.45
C PRO A 8 -107.65 -19.10 26.26
N ILE A 9 -108.64 -18.56 25.56
CA ILE A 9 -109.91 -18.07 26.13
C ILE A 9 -110.96 -19.20 26.11
N GLU A 10 -111.71 -19.35 27.20
CA GLU A 10 -112.77 -20.36 27.33
C GLU A 10 -114.05 -19.99 26.53
N PRO A 11 -114.74 -20.97 25.90
CA PRO A 11 -115.93 -20.71 25.10
C PRO A 11 -117.21 -20.66 25.93
N VAL A 12 -117.82 -19.48 26.08
CA VAL A 12 -119.12 -19.30 26.76
C VAL A 12 -120.26 -19.91 25.92
N LYS A 13 -120.64 -21.15 26.23
CA LYS A 13 -121.79 -21.87 25.65
C LYS A 13 -122.91 -22.14 26.67
N VAL A 14 -123.54 -21.08 27.20
CA VAL A 14 -124.85 -21.20 27.88
C VAL A 14 -125.77 -20.05 27.48
N ALA A 15 -126.59 -20.29 26.46
CA ALA A 15 -127.76 -19.49 26.11
C ALA A 15 -128.77 -20.38 25.37
N ILE A 16 -130.04 -19.96 25.32
CA ILE A 16 -131.18 -20.68 24.72
C ILE A 16 -131.62 -21.93 25.50
N SER A 17 -132.62 -21.75 26.38
CA SER A 17 -133.62 -22.79 26.70
C SER A 17 -134.88 -22.13 27.27
N LEU A 18 -135.72 -21.56 26.39
CA LEU A 18 -136.94 -20.87 26.80
C LEU A 18 -137.93 -20.72 25.63
N PHE A 19 -138.65 -21.80 25.27
CA PHE A 19 -140.07 -21.83 24.80
C PHE A 19 -140.46 -23.23 24.26
N GLY A 20 -141.72 -23.64 24.50
CA GLY A 20 -142.29 -24.95 24.10
C GLY A 20 -142.15 -26.02 25.20
N GLU A 21 -143.13 -26.88 25.49
CA GLU A 21 -144.31 -27.31 24.71
C GLU A 21 -145.59 -27.46 25.59
N LYS A 22 -146.74 -27.81 24.98
CA LYS A 22 -148.08 -27.92 25.61
C LYS A 22 -148.50 -29.38 25.85
N SER A 23 -149.50 -29.62 26.71
CA SER A 23 -150.73 -30.37 26.36
C SER A 23 -151.74 -30.51 27.52
N ASP A 24 -153.00 -30.77 27.18
CA ASP A 24 -154.18 -30.74 28.07
C ASP A 24 -154.65 -32.13 28.59
N GLN A 25 -155.44 -32.12 29.68
CA GLN A 25 -156.57 -33.03 29.92
C GLN A 25 -157.45 -32.47 31.07
N LEU A 26 -158.74 -32.12 30.92
CA LEU A 26 -159.97 -32.81 30.46
C LEU A 26 -160.66 -33.76 31.48
N ARG A 27 -161.71 -33.26 32.17
CA ARG A 27 -163.09 -33.82 32.28
C ARG A 27 -163.96 -32.99 33.26
N ARG A 28 -165.12 -32.42 32.85
CA ARG A 28 -166.50 -32.99 32.73
C ARG A 28 -167.22 -33.20 34.09
N ARG A 29 -168.32 -32.47 34.40
CA ARG A 29 -169.78 -32.68 34.05
C ARG A 29 -170.48 -33.61 35.10
N SER A 30 -171.76 -33.53 35.50
CA SER A 30 -172.99 -32.97 34.90
C SER A 30 -174.17 -32.81 35.92
N SER A 31 -175.27 -32.13 35.52
CA SER A 31 -176.67 -32.28 36.02
C SER A 31 -177.01 -31.78 37.46
N SER A 32 -178.27 -31.54 37.86
CA SER A 32 -179.58 -31.75 37.19
C SER A 32 -180.72 -30.81 37.68
N SER A 33 -181.78 -30.67 36.85
CA SER A 33 -183.24 -30.51 37.13
C SER A 33 -183.77 -30.19 38.56
N ASP A 34 -184.86 -29.43 38.78
CA ASP A 34 -185.73 -28.53 37.96
C ASP A 34 -186.49 -27.57 38.95
N VAL A 35 -187.78 -27.18 39.04
CA VAL A 35 -189.10 -27.46 38.40
C VAL A 35 -189.99 -26.20 38.47
N ARG A 36 -190.56 -25.72 37.33
CA ARG A 36 -191.91 -25.09 37.20
C ARG A 36 -192.23 -24.56 35.78
N PHE A 37 -193.23 -25.16 35.12
CA PHE A 37 -193.83 -24.64 33.88
C PHE A 37 -194.68 -23.38 34.15
N GLY A 38 -194.74 -22.45 33.18
CA GLY A 38 -195.46 -21.18 33.30
C GLY A 38 -194.76 -20.04 32.55
N LEU A 39 -193.96 -19.24 33.26
CA LEU A 39 -193.26 -18.07 32.68
C LEU A 39 -192.23 -18.41 31.60
N LEU A 40 -191.74 -19.66 31.54
CA LEU A 40 -190.68 -20.10 30.62
C LEU A 40 -191.03 -19.89 29.13
N LEU A 41 -192.31 -19.97 28.74
CA LEU A 41 -192.74 -19.73 27.36
C LEU A 41 -192.59 -18.25 26.94
N TRP A 42 -192.86 -17.31 27.86
CA TRP A 42 -192.70 -15.87 27.60
C TRP A 42 -191.22 -15.49 27.58
N TYR A 43 -190.45 -15.94 28.57
CA TYR A 43 -188.99 -15.72 28.62
C TYR A 43 -188.25 -16.36 27.45
N SER A 44 -188.65 -17.55 26.99
CA SER A 44 -188.04 -18.20 25.81
C SER A 44 -188.25 -17.39 24.54
N LYS A 45 -189.47 -16.85 24.33
CA LYS A 45 -189.79 -16.01 23.15
C LYS A 45 -189.09 -14.65 23.21
N LEU A 46 -188.96 -14.06 24.39
CA LEU A 46 -188.18 -12.85 24.62
C LEU A 46 -186.68 -13.09 24.34
N LEU A 47 -186.11 -14.20 24.82
CA LEU A 47 -184.75 -14.62 24.47
C LEU A 47 -184.58 -14.86 22.97
N GLN A 48 -185.57 -15.40 22.26
CA GLN A 48 -185.49 -15.58 20.80
C GLN A 48 -185.43 -14.26 20.03
N LEU A 49 -186.16 -13.21 20.45
CA LEU A 49 -186.06 -11.90 19.82
C LEU A 49 -184.72 -11.21 20.08
N ILE A 50 -184.18 -11.31 21.31
CA ILE A 50 -183.01 -10.53 21.72
C ILE A 50 -181.68 -11.26 21.41
N LYS A 51 -181.70 -12.60 21.29
CA LYS A 51 -180.51 -13.42 20.98
C LYS A 51 -179.70 -12.94 19.76
N PRO A 52 -180.29 -12.65 18.58
CA PRO A 52 -179.51 -12.22 17.42
C PRO A 52 -178.74 -10.92 17.67
N TYR A 53 -179.34 -10.00 18.44
CA TYR A 53 -178.72 -8.72 18.80
C TYR A 53 -177.52 -8.95 19.74
N ILE A 54 -177.72 -9.70 20.83
CA ILE A 54 -176.66 -10.05 21.78
C ILE A 54 -175.53 -10.84 21.12
N TYR A 55 -175.84 -11.79 20.23
CA TYR A 55 -174.81 -12.59 19.56
C TYR A 55 -174.00 -11.76 18.56
N SER A 56 -174.66 -10.84 17.82
CA SER A 56 -173.97 -9.92 16.90
C SER A 56 -173.06 -8.94 17.62
N ASP A 57 -173.49 -8.38 18.77
CA ASP A 57 -172.63 -7.51 19.57
C ASP A 57 -171.49 -8.29 20.22
N MET A 58 -171.73 -9.48 20.79
CA MET A 58 -170.67 -10.38 21.29
C MET A 58 -169.67 -10.84 20.22
N GLU A 59 -170.04 -10.83 18.94
CA GLU A 59 -169.16 -11.17 17.82
C GLU A 59 -168.37 -9.93 17.34
N LYS A 60 -169.01 -8.76 17.26
CA LYS A 60 -168.31 -7.48 17.05
C LYS A 60 -167.30 -7.22 18.17
N GLU A 61 -167.68 -7.41 19.43
CA GLU A 61 -166.84 -7.20 20.62
C GLU A 61 -165.63 -8.14 20.64
N LYS A 62 -165.79 -9.40 20.20
CA LYS A 62 -164.65 -10.30 19.98
C LYS A 62 -163.75 -9.84 18.84
N ASN A 63 -164.31 -9.30 17.76
CA ASN A 63 -163.55 -8.80 16.63
C ASN A 63 -162.79 -7.50 16.97
N THR A 64 -163.40 -6.57 17.73
CA THR A 64 -162.70 -5.38 18.25
C THR A 64 -161.63 -5.79 19.26
N GLN A 65 -161.92 -6.71 20.19
CA GLN A 65 -160.92 -7.25 21.12
C GLN A 65 -159.80 -8.03 20.40
N GLY A 66 -160.07 -8.60 19.23
CA GLY A 66 -159.06 -9.17 18.33
C GLY A 66 -158.15 -8.10 17.76
N LEU A 67 -158.72 -7.07 17.13
CA LEU A 67 -157.99 -5.93 16.58
C LEU A 67 -157.20 -5.16 17.65
N GLU A 68 -157.72 -5.03 18.88
CA GLU A 68 -157.01 -4.44 20.02
C GLU A 68 -155.76 -5.24 20.40
N LYS A 69 -155.83 -6.59 20.37
CA LYS A 69 -154.68 -7.47 20.62
C LYS A 69 -153.66 -7.39 19.49
N GLU A 70 -154.10 -7.34 18.23
CA GLU A 70 -153.21 -7.13 17.08
C GLU A 70 -152.51 -5.78 17.16
N LEU A 71 -153.24 -4.70 17.49
CA LEU A 71 -152.69 -3.36 17.69
C LEU A 71 -151.69 -3.32 18.86
N ALA A 72 -151.99 -4.00 19.97
CA ALA A 72 -151.04 -4.16 21.08
C ALA A 72 -149.78 -4.94 20.67
N ASN A 73 -149.91 -6.02 19.89
CA ASN A 73 -148.78 -6.78 19.35
C ASN A 73 -147.92 -5.94 18.40
N TYR A 74 -148.53 -5.13 17.52
CA TYR A 74 -147.79 -4.24 16.64
C TYR A 74 -147.08 -3.13 17.41
N ARG A 75 -147.70 -2.54 18.46
CA ARG A 75 -147.02 -1.60 19.36
C ARG A 75 -145.80 -2.23 20.03
N LEU A 76 -145.95 -3.43 20.61
CA LEU A 76 -144.86 -4.15 21.26
C LEU A 76 -143.74 -4.51 20.26
N GLN A 77 -144.07 -4.85 19.02
CA GLN A 77 -143.07 -5.11 17.97
C GLN A 77 -142.33 -3.84 17.54
N ILE A 78 -143.01 -2.69 17.47
CA ILE A 78 -142.38 -1.38 17.18
C ILE A 78 -141.45 -1.02 18.34
N GLU A 79 -141.93 -1.05 19.58
CA GLU A 79 -141.13 -0.75 20.78
C GLU A 79 -139.89 -1.67 20.91
N ALA A 80 -140.03 -2.97 20.60
CA ALA A 80 -138.90 -3.90 20.56
C ALA A 80 -137.90 -3.59 19.43
N LYS A 81 -138.36 -3.14 18.26
CA LYS A 81 -137.50 -2.71 17.14
C LYS A 81 -136.78 -1.40 17.45
N ASP A 82 -137.49 -0.42 18.02
CA ASP A 82 -136.94 0.87 18.40
C ASP A 82 -135.91 0.72 19.52
N SER A 83 -136.18 -0.12 20.52
CA SER A 83 -135.23 -0.50 21.57
C SER A 83 -133.97 -1.17 21.00
N ALA A 84 -134.13 -2.14 20.09
CA ALA A 84 -133.00 -2.79 19.41
C ALA A 84 -132.19 -1.82 18.53
N TYR A 85 -132.86 -0.87 17.85
CA TYR A 85 -132.22 0.17 17.06
C TYR A 85 -131.43 1.15 17.93
N MET A 86 -131.99 1.60 19.05
CA MET A 86 -131.28 2.43 20.03
C MET A 86 -130.08 1.70 20.65
N GLN A 87 -130.20 0.40 20.93
CA GLN A 87 -129.08 -0.43 21.38
C GLN A 87 -127.98 -0.53 20.30
N ALA A 88 -128.36 -0.71 19.02
CA ALA A 88 -127.41 -0.75 17.91
C ALA A 88 -126.69 0.59 17.70
N LEU A 89 -127.37 1.73 17.87
CA LEU A 89 -126.75 3.06 17.84
C LEU A 89 -125.73 3.25 18.98
N LEU A 90 -126.06 2.80 20.20
CA LEU A 90 -125.14 2.84 21.33
C LEU A 90 -123.90 1.95 21.11
N GLN A 91 -124.08 0.77 20.50
CA GLN A 91 -122.97 -0.08 20.09
C GLN A 91 -122.12 0.56 19.00
N LEU A 92 -122.72 1.18 17.98
CA LEU A 92 -122.00 1.86 16.90
C LEU A 92 -121.13 3.02 17.43
N GLU A 93 -121.67 3.85 18.31
CA GLU A 93 -120.92 4.96 18.92
C GLU A 93 -119.84 4.47 19.90
N HIS A 94 -120.03 3.32 20.56
CA HIS A 94 -118.97 2.64 21.32
C HIS A 94 -117.84 2.15 20.40
N TYR A 95 -118.16 1.42 19.32
CA TYR A 95 -117.17 0.92 18.36
C TYR A 95 -116.42 2.06 17.66
N LYS A 96 -117.10 3.17 17.38
CA LYS A 96 -116.45 4.37 16.84
C LYS A 96 -115.42 4.95 17.81
N LYS A 97 -115.77 5.11 19.09
CA LYS A 97 -114.84 5.61 20.12
C LYS A 97 -113.62 4.70 20.29
N THR A 98 -113.82 3.40 20.39
CA THR A 98 -112.69 2.46 20.51
C THR A 98 -111.82 2.43 19.25
N ALA A 99 -112.39 2.64 18.06
CA ALA A 99 -111.62 2.81 16.83
C ALA A 99 -110.83 4.14 16.79
N GLU A 100 -111.40 5.24 17.28
CA GLU A 100 -110.71 6.53 17.43
C GLU A 100 -109.55 6.45 18.44
N GLU A 101 -109.76 5.80 19.58
CA GLU A 101 -108.72 5.52 20.60
C GLU A 101 -107.58 4.67 20.03
N LEU A 102 -107.90 3.57 19.34
CA LEU A 102 -106.91 2.70 18.69
C LEU A 102 -106.14 3.42 17.57
N ALA A 103 -106.79 4.33 16.82
CA ALA A 103 -106.13 5.13 15.80
C ALA A 103 -105.14 6.15 16.39
N VAL A 104 -105.43 6.72 17.56
CA VAL A 104 -104.49 7.57 18.31
C VAL A 104 -103.30 6.76 18.83
N LEU A 105 -103.54 5.59 19.42
CA LEU A 105 -102.48 4.70 19.89
C LEU A 105 -101.57 4.22 18.75
N LEU A 106 -102.14 3.88 17.58
CA LEU A 106 -101.38 3.51 16.39
C LEU A 106 -100.45 4.64 15.93
N ARG A 107 -100.97 5.88 15.81
CA ARG A 107 -100.16 7.05 15.43
C ARG A 107 -99.04 7.34 16.42
N ASN A 108 -99.30 7.20 17.73
CA ASN A 108 -98.28 7.40 18.75
C ASN A 108 -97.15 6.36 18.61
N SER A 109 -97.50 5.09 18.34
CA SER A 109 -96.54 4.01 18.06
C SER A 109 -95.79 4.20 16.73
N GLU A 110 -96.43 4.79 15.71
CA GLU A 110 -95.79 5.18 14.46
C GLU A 110 -94.74 6.27 14.69
N LEU A 111 -95.08 7.33 15.41
CA LEU A 111 -94.16 8.42 15.78
C LEU A 111 -93.03 7.94 16.70
N GLU A 112 -93.27 6.94 17.57
CA GLU A 112 -92.21 6.28 18.36
C GLU A 112 -91.25 5.50 17.46
N ARG A 113 -91.77 4.72 16.53
CA ARG A 113 -90.96 3.95 15.56
C ARG A 113 -90.10 4.86 14.69
N GLU A 114 -90.66 6.00 14.25
CA GLU A 114 -89.92 7.00 13.46
C GLU A 114 -88.76 7.61 14.24
N ARG A 115 -88.97 7.98 15.52
CA ARG A 115 -87.87 8.45 16.39
C ARG A 115 -86.76 7.40 16.54
N TYR A 116 -87.12 6.15 16.83
CA TYR A 116 -86.14 5.07 16.95
C TYR A 116 -85.40 4.76 15.65
N ILE A 117 -86.04 4.93 14.48
CA ILE A 117 -85.38 4.80 13.18
C ILE A 117 -84.33 5.90 13.01
N GLU A 118 -84.65 7.14 13.37
CA GLU A 118 -83.71 8.26 13.23
C GLU A 118 -82.56 8.19 14.22
N GLU A 119 -82.82 7.87 15.50
CA GLU A 119 -81.77 7.54 16.48
C GLU A 119 -80.84 6.43 15.94
N CYS A 120 -81.40 5.37 15.35
CA CYS A 120 -80.61 4.31 14.71
C CYS A 120 -79.81 4.78 13.49
N ASN A 121 -80.21 5.86 12.81
CA ASN A 121 -79.47 6.44 11.69
C ASN A 121 -78.33 7.34 12.20
N GLU A 122 -78.57 8.16 13.23
CA GLU A 122 -77.52 8.92 13.92
C GLU A 122 -76.42 8.00 14.45
N PHE A 123 -76.78 6.87 15.08
CA PHE A 123 -75.81 5.90 15.57
C PHE A 123 -74.99 5.25 14.44
N LYS A 124 -75.58 4.92 13.27
CA LYS A 124 -74.84 4.42 12.10
C LYS A 124 -73.84 5.45 11.60
N ASN A 125 -74.29 6.68 11.35
CA ASN A 125 -73.45 7.78 10.89
C ASN A 125 -72.24 8.00 11.83
N ARG A 126 -72.46 7.86 13.15
CA ARG A 126 -71.41 7.96 14.16
C ARG A 126 -70.46 6.75 14.19
N VAL A 127 -70.93 5.55 13.90
CA VAL A 127 -70.08 4.37 13.70
C VAL A 127 -69.20 4.56 12.46
N ASP A 128 -69.78 4.96 11.31
CA ASP A 128 -69.05 5.19 10.06
C ASP A 128 -67.93 6.23 10.21
N GLU A 129 -68.18 7.32 10.95
CA GLU A 129 -67.17 8.33 11.30
C GLU A 129 -66.02 7.73 12.13
N LEU A 130 -66.36 6.92 13.14
CA LEU A 130 -65.38 6.28 14.03
C LEU A 130 -64.58 5.18 13.33
N GLU A 131 -65.18 4.40 12.42
CA GLU A 131 -64.47 3.43 11.58
C GLU A 131 -63.52 4.12 10.61
N SER A 132 -63.98 5.18 9.92
CA SER A 132 -63.16 6.00 9.04
C SER A 132 -61.95 6.60 9.78
N LYS A 133 -62.18 7.17 10.97
CA LYS A 133 -61.12 7.68 11.84
C LYS A 133 -60.16 6.57 12.31
N THR A 134 -60.68 5.41 12.67
CA THR A 134 -59.88 4.26 13.11
C THR A 134 -58.98 3.74 11.99
N LYS A 135 -59.50 3.64 10.76
CA LYS A 135 -58.73 3.31 9.56
C LYS A 135 -57.59 4.31 9.33
N GLY A 136 -57.88 5.61 9.37
CA GLY A 136 -56.85 6.66 9.25
C GLY A 136 -55.76 6.57 10.32
N MET A 137 -56.10 6.21 11.57
CA MET A 137 -55.10 5.97 12.62
C MET A 137 -54.27 4.71 12.35
N VAL A 138 -54.84 3.64 11.82
CA VAL A 138 -54.10 2.41 11.41
C VAL A 138 -53.12 2.72 10.27
N ASP A 139 -53.53 3.50 9.28
CA ASP A 139 -52.67 3.90 8.16
C ASP A 139 -51.47 4.73 8.67
N GLN A 140 -51.72 5.73 9.52
CA GLN A 140 -50.68 6.55 10.18
C GLN A 140 -49.73 5.73 11.07
N LEU A 141 -50.25 4.72 11.80
CA LEU A 141 -49.42 3.80 12.57
C LEU A 141 -48.52 2.95 11.65
N SER A 142 -49.01 2.55 10.46
CA SER A 142 -48.21 1.84 9.46
C SER A 142 -47.07 2.69 8.89
N GLU A 143 -47.31 3.99 8.68
CA GLU A 143 -46.28 4.93 8.22
C GLU A 143 -45.26 5.19 9.32
N THR A 144 -45.72 5.39 10.56
CA THR A 144 -44.86 5.53 11.75
C THR A 144 -43.99 4.28 11.98
N ALA A 145 -44.50 3.09 11.67
CA ALA A 145 -43.72 1.85 11.73
C ALA A 145 -42.61 1.82 10.65
N LYS A 146 -42.94 2.14 9.38
CA LYS A 146 -41.97 2.21 8.27
C LYS A 146 -40.87 3.24 8.53
N VAL A 147 -41.20 4.42 9.07
CA VAL A 147 -40.22 5.45 9.45
C VAL A 147 -39.31 4.96 10.59
N ARG A 148 -39.87 4.26 11.59
CA ARG A 148 -39.09 3.67 12.70
C ARG A 148 -38.12 2.58 12.21
N GLU A 149 -38.55 1.75 11.26
CA GLU A 149 -37.70 0.74 10.62
C GLU A 149 -36.55 1.40 9.84
N GLN A 150 -36.83 2.42 9.03
CA GLN A 150 -35.82 3.19 8.30
C GLN A 150 -34.81 3.86 9.25
N LEU A 151 -35.28 4.47 10.35
CA LEU A 151 -34.40 5.03 11.38
C LEU A 151 -33.52 3.97 12.05
N SER A 152 -34.04 2.75 12.26
CA SER A 152 -33.27 1.61 12.78
C SER A 152 -32.18 1.16 11.80
N CYS A 153 -32.48 1.12 10.49
CA CYS A 153 -31.49 0.83 9.45
C CYS A 153 -30.36 1.87 9.46
N VAL A 154 -30.69 3.17 9.37
CA VAL A 154 -29.71 4.27 9.37
C VAL A 154 -28.88 4.29 10.66
N LEU A 155 -29.48 3.97 11.81
CA LEU A 155 -28.76 3.89 13.09
C LEU A 155 -27.78 2.70 13.13
N ASN A 156 -28.08 1.59 12.46
CA ASN A 156 -27.16 0.47 12.35
C ASN A 156 -26.04 0.75 11.33
N GLU A 157 -26.34 1.38 10.19
CA GLU A 157 -25.33 1.87 9.24
C GLU A 157 -24.35 2.86 9.92
N LEU A 158 -24.87 3.81 10.70
CA LEU A 158 -24.07 4.75 11.48
C LEU A 158 -23.12 4.03 12.45
N LYS A 159 -23.61 3.01 13.19
CA LYS A 159 -22.75 2.20 14.09
C LYS A 159 -21.64 1.45 13.35
N VAL A 160 -21.92 0.92 12.15
CA VAL A 160 -20.89 0.25 11.32
C VAL A 160 -19.83 1.27 10.91
N THR A 161 -20.24 2.42 10.33
CA THR A 161 -19.27 3.46 9.92
C THR A 161 -18.47 4.04 11.09
N GLN A 162 -19.06 4.12 12.29
CA GLN A 162 -18.34 4.53 13.51
C GLN A 162 -17.26 3.50 13.90
N ALA A 163 -17.54 2.19 13.80
CA ALA A 163 -16.56 1.15 14.06
C ALA A 163 -15.44 1.13 13.01
N ASP A 164 -15.77 1.37 11.74
CA ASP A 164 -14.79 1.49 10.66
C ASP A 164 -13.86 2.71 10.86
N VAL A 165 -14.39 3.86 11.29
CA VAL A 165 -13.57 5.05 11.62
C VAL A 165 -12.61 4.75 12.77
N LEU A 166 -13.07 4.16 13.88
CA LEU A 166 -12.21 3.81 15.02
C LEU A 166 -11.10 2.81 14.63
N ASN A 167 -11.39 1.87 13.73
CA ASN A 167 -10.41 0.94 13.16
C ASN A 167 -9.36 1.68 12.30
N MET A 168 -9.77 2.63 11.46
CA MET A 168 -8.86 3.45 10.66
C MET A 168 -8.01 4.40 11.52
N GLU A 169 -8.56 4.98 12.59
CA GLU A 169 -7.83 5.78 13.57
C GLU A 169 -6.75 4.96 14.29
N SER A 170 -7.07 3.72 14.69
CA SER A 170 -6.12 2.78 15.29
C SER A 170 -4.99 2.42 14.32
N GLN A 171 -5.31 2.15 13.05
CA GLN A 171 -4.31 1.90 12.01
C GLN A 171 -3.42 3.13 11.73
N LEU A 172 -4.00 4.34 11.74
CA LEU A 172 -3.25 5.59 11.57
C LEU A 172 -2.30 5.87 12.75
N ALA A 173 -2.72 5.57 13.98
CA ALA A 173 -1.85 5.67 15.16
C ALA A 173 -0.67 4.68 15.04
N ALA A 174 -0.94 3.42 14.71
CA ALA A 174 0.10 2.40 14.51
C ALA A 174 1.06 2.75 13.35
N ALA A 175 0.57 3.41 12.29
CA ALA A 175 1.39 3.90 11.19
C ALA A 175 2.33 5.03 11.62
N LYS A 176 1.84 6.01 12.39
CA LYS A 176 2.66 7.10 12.96
C LYS A 176 3.71 6.58 13.94
N ASP A 177 3.36 5.60 14.76
CA ASP A 177 4.30 4.91 15.65
C ASP A 177 5.43 4.17 14.90
N LEU A 178 5.19 3.74 13.66
CA LEU A 178 6.22 3.15 12.80
C LEU A 178 7.04 4.22 12.06
N GLU A 179 6.40 5.31 11.64
CA GLU A 179 7.05 6.48 11.03
C GLU A 179 8.06 7.11 12.00
N ILE A 180 7.67 7.36 13.26
CA ILE A 180 8.56 7.89 14.30
C ILE A 180 9.75 6.95 14.57
N LYS A 181 9.54 5.63 14.55
CA LYS A 181 10.63 4.63 14.72
C LYS A 181 11.56 4.60 13.51
N ALA A 182 11.05 4.79 12.30
CA ALA A 182 11.87 4.89 11.10
C ALA A 182 12.69 6.19 11.07
N ILE A 183 12.11 7.33 11.47
CA ILE A 183 12.79 8.62 11.57
C ILE A 183 13.92 8.55 12.60
N THR A 184 13.63 8.11 13.84
CA THR A 184 14.65 7.99 14.90
C THR A 184 15.76 6.99 14.55
N GLN A 185 15.45 5.91 13.83
CA GLN A 185 16.48 5.02 13.29
C GLN A 185 17.35 5.71 12.22
N ALA A 186 16.74 6.51 11.33
CA ALA A 186 17.46 7.26 10.31
C ALA A 186 18.38 8.33 10.92
N GLU A 187 17.91 9.07 11.93
CA GLU A 187 18.70 10.04 12.69
C GLU A 187 19.93 9.38 13.35
N ILE A 188 19.76 8.22 13.99
CA ILE A 188 20.87 7.44 14.57
C ILE A 188 21.86 6.99 13.50
N MET A 189 21.38 6.56 12.32
CA MET A 189 22.23 6.19 11.19
C MET A 189 22.99 7.38 10.60
N GLU A 190 22.35 8.55 10.50
CA GLU A 190 22.98 9.79 10.04
C GLU A 190 24.08 10.27 11.00
N VAL A 191 23.81 10.28 12.32
CA VAL A 191 24.83 10.60 13.34
C VAL A 191 25.99 9.61 13.27
N SER A 192 25.71 8.32 13.05
CA SER A 192 26.77 7.31 12.87
C SER A 192 27.59 7.53 11.60
N ALA A 193 26.96 7.87 10.48
CA ALA A 193 27.64 8.16 9.22
C ALA A 193 28.48 9.44 9.30
N ASN A 194 27.98 10.48 9.97
CA ASN A 194 28.72 11.73 10.18
C ASN A 194 29.95 11.53 11.08
N MET A 195 29.86 10.72 12.14
CA MET A 195 31.03 10.33 12.94
C MET A 195 32.08 9.57 12.11
N GLU A 196 31.66 8.64 11.24
CA GLU A 196 32.60 7.86 10.43
C GLU A 196 33.24 8.70 9.32
N LYS A 197 32.47 9.63 8.72
CA LYS A 197 33.01 10.66 7.83
C LYS A 197 34.11 11.47 8.54
N GLU A 198 33.84 11.99 9.73
CA GLU A 198 34.82 12.78 10.50
C GLU A 198 36.09 11.96 10.84
N ARG A 199 35.96 10.66 11.12
CA ARG A 199 37.11 9.74 11.26
C ARG A 199 37.89 9.60 9.95
N SER A 200 37.20 9.40 8.83
CA SER A 200 37.84 9.27 7.51
C SER A 200 38.60 10.53 7.10
N GLU A 201 38.06 11.72 7.39
CA GLU A 201 38.71 13.01 7.14
C GLU A 201 39.96 13.19 8.03
N LYS A 202 39.89 12.80 9.32
CA LYS A 202 41.04 12.79 10.23
C LYS A 202 42.13 11.79 9.82
N LEU A 203 41.76 10.64 9.26
CA LEU A 203 42.70 9.66 8.71
C LEU A 203 43.35 10.18 7.42
N LEU A 204 42.58 10.82 6.53
CA LEU A 204 43.11 11.43 5.31
C LEU A 204 44.12 12.55 5.62
N GLY A 205 43.84 13.39 6.61
CA GLY A 205 44.78 14.40 7.11
C GLY A 205 46.10 13.80 7.57
N ARG A 206 46.06 12.73 8.39
CA ARG A 206 47.26 12.01 8.83
C ARG A 206 48.04 11.33 7.70
N ILE A 207 47.35 10.88 6.65
CA ILE A 207 48.01 10.32 5.46
C ILE A 207 48.76 11.41 4.69
N ALA A 208 48.20 12.63 4.60
CA ALA A 208 48.89 13.78 4.03
C ALA A 208 50.09 14.22 4.88
N GLU A 209 49.92 14.36 6.21
CA GLU A 209 51.03 14.66 7.14
C GLU A 209 52.19 13.66 7.01
N LEU A 210 51.88 12.37 6.90
CA LEU A 210 52.89 11.31 6.73
C LEU A 210 53.53 11.33 5.35
N HIS A 211 52.76 11.59 4.29
CA HIS A 211 53.27 11.75 2.93
C HIS A 211 54.27 12.90 2.83
N ASP A 212 53.94 14.06 3.41
CA ASP A 212 54.82 15.24 3.39
C ASP A 212 56.07 15.03 4.25
N ALA A 213 55.94 14.34 5.40
CA ALA A 213 57.09 13.90 6.18
C ALA A 213 58.00 12.92 5.41
N VAL A 214 57.44 12.02 4.61
CA VAL A 214 58.20 11.13 3.71
C VAL A 214 58.90 11.92 2.61
N LEU A 215 58.25 12.91 1.99
CA LEU A 215 58.89 13.79 1.00
C LEU A 215 60.07 14.57 1.60
N ILE A 216 59.90 15.16 2.80
CA ILE A 216 60.97 15.86 3.51
C ILE A 216 62.13 14.90 3.86
N SER A 217 61.81 13.67 4.27
CA SER A 217 62.82 12.64 4.54
C SER A 217 63.54 12.14 3.28
N GLN A 218 62.87 12.12 2.12
CA GLN A 218 63.48 11.79 0.84
C GLN A 218 64.40 12.91 0.36
N LEU A 219 63.95 14.17 0.42
CA LEU A 219 64.76 15.34 0.06
C LEU A 219 66.05 15.41 0.88
N SER A 220 65.95 15.36 2.21
CA SER A 220 67.12 15.38 3.09
C SER A 220 68.05 14.16 2.91
N ALA A 221 67.52 12.98 2.57
CA ALA A 221 68.34 11.83 2.18
C ALA A 221 69.08 12.05 0.85
N THR A 222 68.44 12.66 -0.16
CA THR A 222 69.09 13.00 -1.43
C THR A 222 70.13 14.12 -1.27
N GLU A 223 69.89 15.11 -0.42
CA GLU A 223 70.87 16.14 -0.07
C GLU A 223 72.10 15.54 0.63
N ALA A 224 71.89 14.63 1.58
CA ALA A 224 72.97 13.93 2.28
C ALA A 224 73.80 13.02 1.33
N GLU A 225 73.16 12.33 0.39
CA GLU A 225 73.88 11.51 -0.60
C GLU A 225 74.62 12.38 -1.63
N ASN A 226 74.02 13.49 -2.09
CA ASN A 226 74.70 14.47 -2.95
C ASN A 226 75.93 15.08 -2.26
N GLU A 227 75.82 15.42 -0.96
CA GLU A 227 76.94 15.92 -0.17
C GLU A 227 78.03 14.85 0.01
N LYS A 228 77.64 13.59 0.25
CA LYS A 228 78.57 12.45 0.27
C LYS A 228 79.29 12.27 -1.07
N CYS A 229 78.60 12.38 -2.20
CA CYS A 229 79.22 12.38 -3.53
C CYS A 229 80.19 13.56 -3.71
N ARG A 230 79.84 14.76 -3.24
CA ARG A 230 80.71 15.96 -3.26
C ARG A 230 81.99 15.71 -2.48
N VAL A 231 81.88 15.27 -1.22
CA VAL A 231 83.03 14.98 -0.34
C VAL A 231 83.91 13.85 -0.90
N VAL A 232 83.33 12.81 -1.52
CA VAL A 232 84.11 11.77 -2.22
C VAL A 232 84.89 12.38 -3.39
N SER A 233 84.25 13.18 -4.24
CA SER A 233 84.94 13.81 -5.38
C SER A 233 86.05 14.78 -4.97
N GLU A 234 85.88 15.48 -3.84
CA GLU A 234 86.92 16.34 -3.25
C GLU A 234 88.09 15.52 -2.69
N LYS A 235 87.80 14.39 -2.02
CA LYS A 235 88.82 13.47 -1.49
C LYS A 235 89.57 12.73 -2.58
N ASP A 236 88.92 12.37 -3.68
CA ASP A 236 89.58 11.79 -4.85
C ASP A 236 90.49 12.82 -5.53
N ALA A 237 90.06 14.08 -5.66
CA ALA A 237 90.90 15.16 -6.18
C ALA A 237 92.12 15.47 -5.28
N GLU A 238 91.93 15.49 -3.95
CA GLU A 238 93.02 15.59 -2.97
C GLU A 238 93.98 14.39 -3.07
N MET A 239 93.46 13.19 -3.29
CA MET A 239 94.28 11.98 -3.46
C MET A 239 95.10 12.02 -4.75
N GLU A 240 94.54 12.48 -5.88
CA GLU A 240 95.31 12.66 -7.12
C GLU A 240 96.37 13.77 -6.99
N ALA A 241 96.08 14.87 -6.29
CA ALA A 241 97.07 15.89 -5.97
C ALA A 241 98.21 15.34 -5.06
N MET A 242 97.86 14.49 -4.08
CA MET A 242 98.83 13.82 -3.22
C MET A 242 99.67 12.79 -4.00
N LYS A 243 99.06 12.04 -4.94
CA LYS A 243 99.80 11.15 -5.86
C LYS A 243 100.77 11.94 -6.73
N ALA A 244 100.33 13.07 -7.32
CA ALA A 244 101.18 13.90 -8.16
C ALA A 244 102.40 14.46 -7.40
N THR A 245 102.21 14.98 -6.19
CA THR A 245 103.32 15.47 -5.34
C THR A 245 104.21 14.34 -4.83
N ALA A 246 103.66 13.14 -4.54
CA ALA A 246 104.45 11.96 -4.21
C ALA A 246 105.29 11.46 -5.40
N PHE A 247 104.75 11.48 -6.63
CA PHE A 247 105.52 11.16 -7.84
C PHE A 247 106.64 12.17 -8.08
N GLN A 248 106.39 13.47 -7.92
CA GLN A 248 107.43 14.49 -8.04
C GLN A 248 108.53 14.31 -6.98
N ALA A 249 108.16 14.09 -5.72
CA ALA A 249 109.13 13.81 -4.65
C ALA A 249 109.91 12.50 -4.90
N GLN A 250 109.30 11.50 -5.55
CA GLN A 250 109.98 10.28 -5.95
C GLN A 250 110.96 10.51 -7.12
N GLU A 251 110.62 11.40 -8.07
CA GLU A 251 111.53 11.82 -9.14
C GLU A 251 112.75 12.58 -8.59
N GLU A 252 112.52 13.56 -7.69
CA GLU A 252 113.59 14.28 -6.98
C GLU A 252 114.47 13.33 -6.15
N MET A 253 113.88 12.34 -5.46
CA MET A 253 114.62 11.30 -4.73
C MET A 253 115.42 10.37 -5.63
N GLU A 254 114.93 10.05 -6.83
CA GLU A 254 115.64 9.22 -7.81
C GLU A 254 116.79 10.00 -8.48
N ASP A 255 116.65 11.32 -8.68
CA ASP A 255 117.75 12.20 -9.09
C ASP A 255 118.80 12.36 -7.98
N LEU A 256 118.40 12.51 -6.72
CA LEU A 256 119.32 12.47 -5.57
C LEU A 256 120.02 11.11 -5.46
N ARG A 257 119.34 10.00 -5.77
CA ARG A 257 119.95 8.66 -5.85
C ARG A 257 121.01 8.59 -6.97
N LYS A 258 120.73 9.13 -8.17
CA LYS A 258 121.73 9.24 -9.26
C LYS A 258 122.94 10.07 -8.83
N GLN A 259 122.72 11.19 -8.15
CA GLN A 259 123.81 12.01 -7.59
C GLN A 259 124.63 11.22 -6.57
N LEU A 260 124.00 10.52 -5.63
CA LEU A 260 124.69 9.65 -4.67
C LEU A 260 125.48 8.50 -5.33
N GLU A 261 124.99 7.95 -6.44
CA GLU A 261 125.73 6.91 -7.18
C GLU A 261 126.97 7.50 -7.90
N THR A 262 126.86 8.70 -8.48
CA THR A 262 128.05 9.38 -9.05
C THR A 262 129.05 9.81 -7.98
N ILE A 263 128.59 10.16 -6.77
CA ILE A 263 129.46 10.37 -5.59
C ILE A 263 130.15 9.05 -5.22
N ARG A 264 129.42 7.92 -5.11
CA ARG A 264 130.01 6.60 -4.81
C ARG A 264 131.01 6.16 -5.87
N GLU A 265 130.77 6.44 -7.15
CA GLU A 265 131.75 6.25 -8.21
C GLU A 265 133.03 7.08 -7.99
N LEU A 266 132.90 8.34 -7.57
CA LEU A 266 134.03 9.22 -7.29
C LEU A 266 134.78 8.79 -6.02
N GLU A 267 134.07 8.32 -4.98
CA GLU A 267 134.65 7.69 -3.79
C GLU A 267 135.42 6.41 -4.15
N ASN A 268 134.85 5.53 -4.97
CA ASN A 268 135.54 4.34 -5.47
C ASN A 268 136.79 4.70 -6.30
N LYS A 269 136.71 5.73 -7.16
CA LYS A 269 137.86 6.28 -7.90
C LYS A 269 138.90 6.92 -6.97
N LEU A 270 138.48 7.50 -5.84
CA LEU A 270 139.37 8.04 -4.81
C LEU A 270 140.06 6.91 -4.03
N VAL A 271 139.32 5.92 -3.52
CA VAL A 271 139.88 4.75 -2.81
C VAL A 271 140.88 4.00 -3.68
N ALA A 272 140.59 3.80 -4.97
CA ALA A 272 141.54 3.21 -5.93
C ALA A 272 142.82 4.05 -6.11
N LYS A 273 142.71 5.40 -6.02
CA LYS A 273 143.88 6.29 -6.01
C LYS A 273 144.62 6.27 -4.67
N THR A 274 143.94 6.15 -3.54
CA THR A 274 144.55 6.01 -2.21
C THR A 274 145.37 4.73 -2.12
N ALA A 275 144.81 3.59 -2.53
CA ALA A 275 145.55 2.32 -2.59
C ALA A 275 146.76 2.37 -3.55
N TYR A 276 146.67 3.16 -4.63
CA TYR A 276 147.81 3.43 -5.52
C TYR A 276 148.88 4.32 -4.87
N ILE A 277 148.48 5.32 -4.06
CA ILE A 277 149.38 6.16 -3.26
C ILE A 277 150.08 5.32 -2.19
N GLU A 278 149.34 4.46 -1.48
CA GLU A 278 149.89 3.50 -0.50
C GLU A 278 150.91 2.55 -1.16
N SER A 279 150.62 2.08 -2.38
CA SER A 279 151.58 1.27 -3.18
C SER A 279 152.85 2.04 -3.55
N LEU A 280 152.77 3.36 -3.79
CA LEU A 280 153.94 4.21 -4.02
C LEU A 280 154.70 4.52 -2.72
N GLN A 281 154.01 4.70 -1.59
CA GLN A 281 154.62 4.89 -0.28
C GLN A 281 155.37 3.63 0.18
N ALA A 282 154.78 2.44 0.02
CA ALA A 282 155.46 1.17 0.30
C ALA A 282 156.74 0.97 -0.53
N LYS A 283 156.77 1.44 -1.79
CA LYS A 283 157.98 1.46 -2.63
C LYS A 283 159.02 2.48 -2.14
N LEU A 284 158.58 3.61 -1.59
CA LEU A 284 159.48 4.62 -1.02
C LEU A 284 160.12 4.11 0.29
N GLU A 285 159.34 3.45 1.14
CA GLU A 285 159.80 2.76 2.36
C GLU A 285 160.90 1.71 2.05
N GLN A 286 160.72 0.97 0.95
CA GLN A 286 161.66 -0.06 0.50
C GLN A 286 163.01 0.52 0.02
N VAL A 287 163.03 1.76 -0.50
CA VAL A 287 164.27 2.47 -0.89
C VAL A 287 165.00 3.05 0.34
N SER A 288 164.25 3.48 1.35
CA SER A 288 164.81 4.07 2.58
C SER A 288 165.73 3.10 3.35
N ASN A 289 165.33 1.83 3.45
CA ASN A 289 165.95 0.85 4.36
C ASN A 289 167.27 0.20 3.89
N VAL A 290 167.86 0.63 2.76
CA VAL A 290 169.01 -0.06 2.13
C VAL A 290 170.33 0.74 2.20
N LEU A 291 170.29 2.04 2.51
CA LEU A 291 171.48 2.90 2.45
C LEU A 291 172.13 3.18 3.82
N SER A 292 172.77 2.17 4.38
CA SER A 292 173.75 2.31 5.48
C SER A 292 174.72 1.11 5.50
N SER A 293 176.02 1.37 5.25
CA SER A 293 177.16 0.43 5.12
C SER A 293 177.41 -0.16 3.71
N MET A 294 178.65 -0.30 3.19
CA MET A 294 179.91 0.44 3.41
C MET A 294 180.90 0.16 2.24
N GLU A 295 181.52 1.22 1.71
CA GLU A 295 182.85 1.32 1.06
C GLU A 295 183.53 0.06 0.43
N ASN A 296 183.58 -0.04 -0.92
CA ASN A 296 184.82 -0.13 -1.75
C ASN A 296 184.62 -0.50 -3.26
N ALA A 297 185.39 0.16 -4.12
CA ALA A 297 185.89 -0.17 -5.49
C ALA A 297 185.10 -1.04 -6.54
N SER A 298 184.96 -0.44 -7.75
CA SER A 298 185.19 -1.03 -9.11
C SER A 298 184.04 -1.60 -9.99
N LEU A 299 183.74 -0.86 -11.08
CA LEU A 299 183.38 -1.27 -12.46
C LEU A 299 182.07 -2.03 -12.84
N ASP A 300 181.31 -1.36 -13.74
CA ASP A 300 180.66 -1.84 -14.98
C ASP A 300 179.24 -2.51 -14.99
N GLY A 301 178.46 -2.21 -16.05
CA GLY A 301 177.21 -2.87 -16.50
C GLY A 301 175.88 -2.56 -15.75
N GLY A 302 174.72 -2.27 -16.38
CA GLY A 302 174.46 -1.78 -17.75
C GLY A 302 173.33 -2.45 -18.58
N ILE A 303 172.05 -2.43 -18.17
CA ILE A 303 170.86 -2.92 -18.94
C ILE A 303 169.61 -2.13 -18.51
N ASP A 304 168.58 -1.78 -19.31
CA ASP A 304 168.41 -1.45 -20.74
C ASP A 304 167.09 -0.63 -20.84
N LEU A 305 167.02 0.37 -21.73
CA LEU A 305 165.92 1.34 -21.83
C LEU A 305 164.88 0.99 -22.90
N ASN A 306 165.17 0.07 -23.82
CA ASN A 306 164.34 -0.13 -25.03
C ASN A 306 163.01 -0.85 -24.78
N GLN A 307 162.91 -1.72 -23.77
CA GLN A 307 161.72 -2.58 -23.55
C GLN A 307 160.44 -1.78 -23.26
N ILE A 308 160.55 -0.59 -22.66
CA ILE A 308 159.39 0.25 -22.27
C ILE A 308 158.70 0.87 -23.50
N LYS A 309 159.39 1.01 -24.63
CA LYS A 309 158.84 1.69 -25.82
C LYS A 309 157.80 0.84 -26.57
N GLN A 310 157.98 -0.48 -26.64
CA GLN A 310 157.06 -1.37 -27.38
C GLN A 310 155.73 -1.62 -26.65
N ASP A 311 155.70 -1.59 -25.31
CA ASP A 311 154.49 -1.94 -24.53
C ASP A 311 153.38 -0.86 -24.58
N LEU A 312 153.74 0.38 -24.95
CA LEU A 312 152.76 1.45 -25.23
C LEU A 312 152.10 1.28 -26.60
N GLU A 313 152.88 1.00 -27.64
CA GLU A 313 152.44 0.91 -29.05
C GLU A 313 151.52 -0.29 -29.34
N PHE A 314 151.45 -1.25 -28.42
CA PHE A 314 150.46 -2.34 -28.43
C PHE A 314 149.10 -1.93 -27.83
N LYS A 315 149.07 -1.06 -26.83
CA LYS A 315 147.84 -0.66 -26.12
C LYS A 315 147.01 0.35 -26.93
N GLU A 316 147.66 1.22 -27.69
CA GLU A 316 147.00 2.24 -28.52
C GLU A 316 146.07 1.63 -29.58
N ARG A 317 146.49 0.55 -30.26
CA ARG A 317 145.62 -0.20 -31.20
C ARG A 317 144.38 -0.78 -30.53
N LYS A 318 144.50 -1.27 -29.30
CA LYS A 318 143.38 -1.92 -28.59
C LYS A 318 142.27 -0.95 -28.16
N ILE A 319 142.56 0.35 -28.12
CA ILE A 319 141.56 1.41 -27.90
C ILE A 319 140.76 1.67 -29.18
N SER A 320 141.40 1.59 -30.36
CA SER A 320 140.75 1.76 -31.67
C SER A 320 139.63 0.73 -31.90
N ASP A 321 139.89 -0.54 -31.59
CA ASP A 321 138.90 -1.61 -31.79
C ASP A 321 137.66 -1.46 -30.88
N GLN A 322 137.82 -0.89 -29.68
CA GLN A 322 136.71 -0.67 -28.75
C GLN A 322 135.80 0.49 -29.18
N ALA A 323 136.34 1.51 -29.86
CA ALA A 323 135.54 2.64 -30.37
C ALA A 323 134.50 2.18 -31.41
N PHE A 324 134.90 1.30 -32.32
CA PHE A 324 134.03 0.80 -33.39
C PHE A 324 132.81 0.01 -32.87
N TYR A 325 132.98 -0.70 -31.74
CA TYR A 325 131.88 -1.43 -31.08
C TYR A 325 130.87 -0.50 -30.39
N ILE A 326 131.33 0.65 -29.88
CA ILE A 326 130.47 1.68 -29.27
C ILE A 326 129.63 2.37 -30.35
N GLU A 327 130.23 2.74 -31.48
CA GLU A 327 129.52 3.39 -32.59
C GLU A 327 128.42 2.50 -33.18
N ALA A 328 128.67 1.19 -33.30
CA ALA A 328 127.64 0.21 -33.69
C ALA A 328 126.42 0.23 -32.75
N LEU A 329 126.65 0.15 -31.43
CA LEU A 329 125.57 0.18 -30.42
C LEU A 329 124.79 1.50 -30.42
N GLU A 330 125.46 2.63 -30.68
CA GLU A 330 124.77 3.91 -30.86
C GLU A 330 123.83 3.92 -32.07
N THR A 331 124.20 3.29 -33.19
CA THR A 331 123.30 3.20 -34.36
C THR A 331 122.10 2.29 -34.09
N GLU A 332 122.30 1.21 -33.33
CA GLU A 332 121.23 0.30 -32.90
C GLU A 332 120.19 1.01 -32.00
N LEU A 333 120.66 1.84 -31.07
CA LEU A 333 119.80 2.69 -30.23
C LEU A 333 119.03 3.74 -31.04
N LYS A 334 119.69 4.38 -32.02
CA LYS A 334 119.04 5.35 -32.92
C LYS A 334 117.94 4.68 -33.77
N ARG A 335 118.15 3.43 -34.20
CA ARG A 335 117.14 2.61 -34.90
C ARG A 335 115.92 2.31 -34.03
N LEU A 336 116.13 1.74 -32.84
CA LEU A 336 115.04 1.37 -31.92
C LEU A 336 114.22 2.59 -31.46
N LYS A 337 114.84 3.75 -31.30
CA LYS A 337 114.14 4.99 -30.91
C LYS A 337 113.16 5.47 -31.99
N LEU A 338 113.49 5.29 -33.28
CA LEU A 338 112.61 5.62 -34.40
C LEU A 338 111.41 4.64 -34.48
N GLU A 339 111.65 3.38 -34.15
CA GLU A 339 110.66 2.30 -34.16
C GLU A 339 109.58 2.51 -33.07
N LEU A 340 109.98 3.00 -31.89
CA LEU A 340 109.09 3.39 -30.79
C LEU A 340 108.20 4.59 -31.13
N GLU A 341 108.74 5.61 -31.82
CA GLU A 341 107.98 6.81 -32.22
C GLU A 341 106.85 6.45 -33.19
N ASN A 342 107.12 5.57 -34.16
CA ASN A 342 106.11 5.03 -35.08
C ASN A 342 104.99 4.26 -34.34
N ALA A 343 105.35 3.42 -33.36
CA ALA A 343 104.37 2.67 -32.57
C ALA A 343 103.43 3.59 -31.77
N ASN A 344 103.96 4.66 -31.18
CA ASN A 344 103.17 5.68 -30.46
C ASN A 344 102.19 6.42 -31.39
N GLN A 345 102.56 6.65 -32.65
CA GLN A 345 101.68 7.31 -33.60
C GLN A 345 100.52 6.40 -34.06
N VAL A 346 100.73 5.09 -34.18
CA VAL A 346 99.64 4.11 -34.43
C VAL A 346 98.66 4.07 -33.26
N ALA A 347 99.16 4.09 -32.01
CA ALA A 347 98.32 4.10 -30.81
C ALA A 347 97.43 5.36 -30.71
N LYS A 348 97.90 6.53 -31.17
CA LYS A 348 97.09 7.75 -31.24
C LYS A 348 95.92 7.62 -32.23
N ASN A 349 96.13 6.97 -33.38
CA ASN A 349 95.09 6.83 -34.40
C ASN A 349 93.94 5.94 -33.90
N LEU A 350 94.25 4.80 -33.27
CA LEU A 350 93.26 3.86 -32.72
C LEU A 350 92.38 4.46 -31.59
N LYS A 351 92.82 5.55 -30.96
CA LYS A 351 92.06 6.21 -29.89
C LYS A 351 90.87 7.05 -30.40
N ASN A 352 90.89 7.46 -31.68
CA ASN A 352 89.90 8.40 -32.22
C ASN A 352 88.63 7.73 -32.76
N ASP A 353 88.67 6.44 -33.10
CA ASP A 353 87.53 5.71 -33.68
C ASP A 353 86.51 5.21 -32.62
N ALA A 354 86.82 5.35 -31.33
CA ALA A 354 86.09 4.69 -30.24
C ALA A 354 84.99 5.53 -29.56
N GLN A 355 84.64 6.73 -30.05
CA GLN A 355 83.73 7.62 -29.33
C GLN A 355 82.81 8.51 -30.20
N VAL A 356 81.96 7.89 -31.04
CA VAL A 356 80.81 8.56 -31.66
C VAL A 356 79.55 7.68 -31.60
N SER A 357 78.40 8.31 -31.30
CA SER A 357 77.03 7.78 -31.40
C SER A 357 76.53 6.79 -30.34
N HIS A 358 75.90 7.36 -29.31
CA HIS A 358 74.65 6.86 -28.75
C HIS A 358 73.71 8.08 -28.74
N VAL A 359 72.47 8.02 -29.27
CA VAL A 359 71.22 7.98 -28.47
C VAL A 359 70.00 8.14 -29.42
N PHE A 360 68.95 7.32 -29.19
CA PHE A 360 67.52 7.45 -29.59
C PHE A 360 67.07 7.45 -31.08
N VAL A 361 66.12 6.57 -31.40
CA VAL A 361 64.66 6.88 -31.56
C VAL A 361 63.85 5.57 -31.63
N GLN A 362 62.55 5.62 -31.32
CA GLN A 362 61.62 4.46 -31.27
C GLN A 362 61.11 4.03 -32.66
N THR A 363 60.84 2.73 -32.88
CA THR A 363 59.71 2.24 -33.70
C THR A 363 59.40 0.74 -33.47
N GLU A 364 58.34 0.24 -34.11
CA GLU A 364 57.58 -0.97 -33.76
C GLU A 364 58.19 -2.33 -34.17
N LYS A 365 57.85 -3.35 -33.36
CA LYS A 365 57.46 -4.74 -33.70
C LYS A 365 58.05 -5.41 -34.96
N CYS A 366 58.70 -6.54 -34.75
CA CYS A 366 58.28 -7.79 -35.39
C CYS A 366 58.44 -8.98 -34.44
N VAL A 367 58.01 -10.18 -34.85
CA VAL A 367 57.95 -11.39 -34.01
C VAL A 367 58.93 -12.45 -34.52
N ASP A 368 59.97 -12.72 -33.74
CA ASP A 368 60.79 -13.94 -33.88
C ASP A 368 60.33 -15.01 -32.88
N HIS A 369 60.41 -16.28 -33.29
CA HIS A 369 59.98 -17.41 -32.46
C HIS A 369 60.92 -17.65 -31.28
N ILE A 370 60.40 -17.54 -30.06
CA ILE A 370 61.10 -18.01 -28.85
C ILE A 370 61.07 -19.54 -28.83
N MET A 371 62.07 -20.17 -29.44
CA MET A 371 62.39 -21.57 -29.22
C MET A 371 63.04 -21.74 -27.84
N ILE A 372 62.22 -21.89 -26.80
CA ILE A 372 62.67 -22.41 -25.51
C ILE A 372 63.27 -23.81 -25.68
N SER A 373 64.37 -24.08 -24.97
CA SER A 373 65.00 -25.40 -24.99
C SER A 373 64.10 -26.49 -24.41
N VAL A 374 64.35 -27.75 -24.76
CA VAL A 374 63.62 -28.89 -24.19
C VAL A 374 63.83 -28.96 -22.68
N GLU A 375 65.02 -28.58 -22.21
CA GLU A 375 65.41 -28.47 -20.81
C GLU A 375 64.61 -27.39 -20.07
N GLU A 376 64.42 -26.21 -20.67
CA GLU A 376 63.57 -25.14 -20.12
C GLU A 376 62.09 -25.50 -20.14
N TYR A 377 61.59 -26.11 -21.22
CA TYR A 377 60.23 -26.61 -21.31
C TYR A 377 59.95 -27.66 -20.22
N ASN A 378 60.85 -28.62 -20.04
CA ASN A 378 60.80 -29.61 -18.96
C ASN A 378 61.05 -29.00 -17.56
N SER A 379 61.65 -27.81 -17.47
CA SER A 379 61.76 -27.03 -16.22
C SER A 379 60.47 -26.27 -15.91
N LEU A 380 59.76 -25.79 -16.94
CA LEU A 380 58.45 -25.17 -16.83
C LEU A 380 57.38 -26.21 -16.45
N ILE A 381 57.39 -27.39 -17.08
CA ILE A 381 56.50 -28.52 -16.73
C ILE A 381 56.71 -28.90 -15.26
N ARG A 382 57.93 -29.17 -14.80
CA ARG A 382 58.20 -29.50 -13.38
C ARG A 382 57.86 -28.38 -12.39
N LYS A 383 57.72 -27.13 -12.83
CA LYS A 383 57.21 -26.03 -12.00
C LYS A 383 55.67 -25.98 -11.99
N ALA A 384 55.04 -26.24 -13.13
CA ALA A 384 53.58 -26.35 -13.23
C ALA A 384 53.06 -27.58 -12.47
N GLU A 385 53.69 -28.74 -12.65
CA GLU A 385 53.43 -29.97 -11.90
C GLU A 385 53.56 -29.72 -10.39
N LYS A 386 54.60 -29.04 -9.92
CA LYS A 386 54.73 -28.70 -8.49
C LYS A 386 53.69 -27.71 -7.97
N ALA A 387 53.12 -26.85 -8.81
CA ALA A 387 52.01 -25.97 -8.43
C ALA A 387 50.66 -26.72 -8.40
N ASP A 388 50.46 -27.65 -9.32
CA ASP A 388 49.27 -28.50 -9.43
C ASP A 388 49.30 -29.64 -8.38
N GLU A 389 50.48 -30.11 -8.00
CA GLU A 389 50.76 -31.01 -6.86
C GLU A 389 50.50 -30.29 -5.53
N PHE A 390 50.83 -28.99 -5.41
CA PHE A 390 50.39 -28.14 -4.29
C PHE A 390 48.85 -27.96 -4.25
N SER A 391 48.17 -28.23 -5.37
CA SER A 391 46.70 -28.15 -5.48
C SER A 391 46.00 -29.51 -5.27
N ARG A 392 46.68 -30.66 -5.52
CA ARG A 392 46.13 -32.02 -5.31
C ARG A 392 46.58 -32.69 -4.01
N SER A 393 47.75 -32.38 -3.47
CA SER A 393 48.20 -32.93 -2.16
C SER A 393 47.31 -32.50 -0.98
N SER A 394 46.43 -31.51 -1.17
CA SER A 394 45.38 -31.14 -0.22
C SER A 394 44.21 -32.15 -0.12
N ALA A 395 44.15 -33.17 -0.98
CA ALA A 395 42.98 -34.05 -1.10
C ALA A 395 43.13 -35.44 -0.44
N GLU A 396 44.35 -35.96 -0.25
CA GLU A 396 44.55 -37.41 0.00
C GLU A 396 45.47 -37.79 1.18
N ASP A 397 45.81 -36.88 2.12
CA ASP A 397 46.32 -37.30 3.44
C ASP A 397 46.12 -36.26 4.57
N PHE A 398 44.91 -36.17 5.14
CA PHE A 398 44.70 -35.45 6.43
C PHE A 398 43.43 -35.85 7.22
N ASP A 399 43.19 -37.14 7.43
CA ASP A 399 42.17 -37.60 8.40
C ASP A 399 42.68 -37.51 9.86
N GLN A 400 43.09 -36.31 10.29
CA GLN A 400 43.36 -36.04 11.70
C GLN A 400 43.17 -34.57 12.10
N LEU A 401 41.98 -34.27 12.65
CA LEU A 401 41.62 -33.05 13.39
C LEU A 401 41.90 -31.69 12.69
N THR A 402 40.91 -31.22 11.90
CA THR A 402 40.28 -29.89 12.09
C THR A 402 39.21 -29.59 11.03
N THR A 403 39.42 -30.03 9.79
CA THR A 403 38.65 -29.63 8.59
C THR A 403 37.17 -30.05 8.60
N GLU A 404 36.84 -31.23 9.12
CA GLU A 404 35.44 -31.69 9.28
C GLU A 404 34.56 -30.65 9.99
N SER A 405 35.09 -29.99 11.03
CA SER A 405 34.33 -29.03 11.84
C SER A 405 33.91 -27.81 11.02
N VAL A 406 34.81 -27.27 10.19
CA VAL A 406 34.55 -26.09 9.35
C VAL A 406 33.53 -26.43 8.25
N SER A 407 33.67 -27.60 7.63
CA SER A 407 32.72 -28.09 6.62
C SER A 407 31.32 -28.31 7.21
N LYS A 408 31.22 -29.03 8.34
CA LYS A 408 29.94 -29.26 9.03
C LYS A 408 29.31 -27.94 9.49
N ASN A 409 30.11 -27.00 10.02
CA ASN A 409 29.62 -25.67 10.42
C ASN A 409 29.09 -24.85 9.23
N GLN A 410 29.74 -24.89 8.06
CA GLN A 410 29.25 -24.21 6.85
C GLN A 410 27.95 -24.84 6.33
N VAL A 411 27.87 -26.16 6.25
CA VAL A 411 26.66 -26.89 5.85
C VAL A 411 25.50 -26.63 6.83
N GLU A 412 25.78 -26.61 8.14
CA GLU A 412 24.76 -26.32 9.16
C GLU A 412 24.33 -24.85 9.16
N ALA A 413 25.24 -23.91 8.88
CA ALA A 413 24.91 -22.50 8.68
C ALA A 413 24.01 -22.29 7.44
N LEU A 414 24.33 -22.93 6.31
CA LEU A 414 23.50 -22.92 5.10
C LEU A 414 22.13 -23.57 5.35
N LYS A 415 22.08 -24.68 6.12
CA LYS A 415 20.82 -25.32 6.53
C LYS A 415 19.95 -24.38 7.38
N LYS A 416 20.53 -23.68 8.35
CA LYS A 416 19.83 -22.68 9.18
C LYS A 416 19.36 -21.48 8.34
N GLN A 417 20.16 -21.01 7.38
CA GLN A 417 19.74 -19.97 6.44
C GLN A 417 18.58 -20.43 5.55
N LEU A 418 18.60 -21.67 5.05
CA LEU A 418 17.51 -22.25 4.28
C LEU A 418 16.22 -22.38 5.11
N GLU A 419 16.32 -22.82 6.36
CA GLU A 419 15.19 -22.94 7.28
C GLU A 419 14.55 -21.57 7.61
N VAL A 420 15.39 -20.56 7.86
CA VAL A 420 14.94 -19.15 8.00
C VAL A 420 14.31 -18.62 6.69
N ALA A 421 14.87 -18.95 5.53
CA ALA A 421 14.30 -18.57 4.23
C ALA A 421 12.95 -19.24 3.98
N MET A 422 12.80 -20.53 4.31
CA MET A 422 11.53 -21.26 4.22
C MET A 422 10.46 -20.67 5.15
N ALA A 423 10.81 -20.34 6.40
CA ALA A 423 9.92 -19.64 7.32
C ALA A 423 9.47 -18.27 6.76
N LYS A 424 10.41 -17.51 6.18
CA LYS A 424 10.14 -16.21 5.56
C LYS A 424 9.24 -16.33 4.31
N ILE A 425 9.42 -17.38 3.50
CA ILE A 425 8.54 -17.71 2.37
C ILE A 425 7.12 -18.07 2.87
N GLY A 426 7.00 -18.80 3.98
CA GLY A 426 5.72 -19.07 4.64
C GLY A 426 5.01 -17.78 5.06
N LEU A 427 5.72 -16.88 5.73
CA LEU A 427 5.18 -15.55 6.10
C LEU A 427 4.75 -14.72 4.88
N PHE A 428 5.52 -14.76 3.78
CA PHE A 428 5.14 -14.08 2.54
C PHE A 428 3.91 -14.70 1.87
N ARG A 429 3.77 -16.03 1.86
CA ARG A 429 2.55 -16.71 1.36
C ARG A 429 1.32 -16.31 2.17
N ASN A 430 1.39 -16.40 3.49
CA ASN A 430 0.29 -16.02 4.38
C ASN A 430 -0.09 -14.54 4.19
N ARG A 431 0.89 -13.65 3.99
CA ARG A 431 0.64 -12.22 3.72
C ARG A 431 0.03 -11.97 2.33
N ALA A 432 0.41 -12.75 1.32
CA ALA A 432 -0.17 -12.68 -0.02
C ALA A 432 -1.62 -13.21 -0.04
N GLU A 433 -1.91 -14.29 0.66
CA GLU A 433 -3.26 -14.84 0.82
C GLU A 433 -4.19 -13.88 1.58
N GLN A 434 -3.68 -13.24 2.65
CA GLN A 434 -4.38 -12.15 3.33
C GLN A 434 -4.54 -10.87 2.48
N ALA A 435 -3.70 -10.67 1.46
CA ALA A 435 -3.87 -9.57 0.51
C ALA A 435 -4.93 -9.92 -0.55
N ALA A 436 -4.92 -11.15 -1.06
CA ALA A 436 -5.90 -11.66 -2.02
C ALA A 436 -7.32 -11.67 -1.45
N THR A 437 -7.51 -12.18 -0.22
CA THR A 437 -8.82 -12.17 0.46
C THR A 437 -9.34 -10.75 0.74
N ARG A 438 -8.46 -9.80 1.08
CA ARG A 438 -8.82 -8.37 1.19
C ARG A 438 -9.20 -7.76 -0.16
N ALA A 439 -8.49 -8.10 -1.24
CA ALA A 439 -8.79 -7.62 -2.59
C ALA A 439 -10.14 -8.17 -3.08
N GLU A 440 -10.40 -9.46 -2.92
CA GLU A 440 -11.67 -10.09 -3.29
C GLU A 440 -12.86 -9.51 -2.50
N ALA A 441 -12.67 -9.22 -1.20
CA ALA A 441 -13.67 -8.53 -0.39
C ALA A 441 -13.92 -7.09 -0.88
N ALA A 442 -12.87 -6.36 -1.27
CA ALA A 442 -12.99 -5.02 -1.83
C ALA A 442 -13.68 -5.01 -3.20
N GLU A 443 -13.42 -5.99 -4.08
CA GLU A 443 -14.14 -6.14 -5.35
C GLU A 443 -15.62 -6.47 -5.15
N LYS A 444 -15.96 -7.33 -4.18
CA LYS A 444 -17.35 -7.62 -3.81
C LYS A 444 -18.07 -6.39 -3.27
N ALA A 445 -17.42 -5.60 -2.41
CA ALA A 445 -17.96 -4.34 -1.89
C ALA A 445 -18.11 -3.26 -2.99
N LYS A 446 -17.18 -3.19 -3.94
CA LYS A 446 -17.29 -2.34 -5.13
C LYS A 446 -18.47 -2.74 -6.00
N ALA A 447 -18.64 -4.05 -6.27
CA ALA A 447 -19.74 -4.56 -7.10
C ALA A 447 -21.12 -4.26 -6.51
N THR A 448 -21.30 -4.37 -5.19
CA THR A 448 -22.57 -4.00 -4.53
C THR A 448 -22.80 -2.50 -4.56
N ALA A 449 -21.76 -1.67 -4.36
CA ALA A 449 -21.87 -0.21 -4.47
C ALA A 449 -22.21 0.26 -5.89
N GLU A 450 -21.59 -0.31 -6.92
CA GLU A 450 -21.91 -0.02 -8.33
C GLU A 450 -23.36 -0.40 -8.67
N GLU A 451 -23.86 -1.52 -8.16
CA GLU A 451 -25.24 -1.95 -8.40
C GLU A 451 -26.26 -1.05 -7.70
N GLN A 452 -25.97 -0.55 -6.49
CA GLN A 452 -26.80 0.49 -5.86
C GLN A 452 -26.77 1.81 -6.65
N LEU A 453 -25.61 2.20 -7.19
CA LEU A 453 -25.47 3.39 -8.03
C LEU A 453 -26.30 3.25 -9.33
N ARG A 454 -26.30 2.09 -9.98
CA ARG A 454 -27.19 1.80 -11.14
C ARG A 454 -28.66 1.95 -10.77
N LYS A 455 -29.10 1.37 -9.65
CA LYS A 455 -30.49 1.48 -9.15
C LYS A 455 -30.88 2.93 -8.89
N TRP A 456 -30.00 3.72 -8.28
CA TRP A 456 -30.21 5.16 -8.04
C TRP A 456 -30.31 5.96 -9.34
N GLN A 457 -29.40 5.73 -10.31
CA GLN A 457 -29.46 6.39 -11.62
C GLN A 457 -30.75 6.03 -12.37
N LEU A 458 -31.18 4.75 -12.34
CA LEU A 458 -32.44 4.31 -12.93
C LEU A 458 -33.65 4.96 -12.26
N GLN A 459 -33.68 5.03 -10.92
CA GLN A 459 -34.76 5.71 -10.19
C GLN A 459 -34.78 7.23 -10.49
N LYS A 460 -33.61 7.86 -10.64
CA LYS A 460 -33.45 9.27 -11.03
C LYS A 460 -33.91 9.52 -12.46
N GLN A 461 -33.64 8.61 -13.40
CA GLN A 461 -34.21 8.67 -14.76
C GLN A 461 -35.72 8.46 -14.76
N ARG A 462 -36.26 7.47 -14.02
CA ARG A 462 -37.71 7.27 -13.87
C ARG A 462 -38.42 8.50 -13.30
N ARG A 463 -37.86 9.15 -12.27
CA ARG A 463 -38.38 10.42 -11.72
C ARG A 463 -38.37 11.54 -12.77
N ARG A 464 -37.30 11.67 -13.57
CA ARG A 464 -37.23 12.65 -14.67
C ARG A 464 -38.27 12.37 -15.76
N ALA A 465 -38.46 11.10 -16.15
CA ALA A 465 -39.44 10.70 -17.15
C ALA A 465 -40.88 10.95 -16.67
N ALA A 466 -41.20 10.62 -15.40
CA ALA A 466 -42.50 10.93 -14.82
C ALA A 466 -42.78 12.44 -14.74
N LEU A 467 -41.78 13.25 -14.38
CA LEU A 467 -41.90 14.71 -14.40
C LEU A 467 -41.98 15.30 -15.82
N ALA A 468 -41.47 14.62 -16.84
CA ALA A 468 -41.64 15.00 -18.24
C ALA A 468 -43.06 14.64 -18.73
N ALA A 469 -43.53 13.42 -18.48
CA ALA A 469 -44.89 12.98 -18.83
C ALA A 469 -45.96 13.87 -18.15
N LEU A 470 -45.81 14.18 -16.87
CA LEU A 470 -46.69 15.13 -16.17
C LEU A 470 -46.65 16.53 -16.78
N ARG A 471 -45.53 16.96 -17.37
CA ARG A 471 -45.42 18.25 -18.08
C ARG A 471 -46.02 18.23 -19.48
N GLU A 472 -46.02 17.08 -20.16
CA GLU A 472 -46.71 16.90 -21.44
C GLU A 472 -48.23 16.77 -21.24
N GLU A 473 -48.66 16.14 -20.14
CA GLU A 473 -50.08 16.07 -19.72
C GLU A 473 -50.59 17.42 -19.16
N SER A 474 -49.72 18.18 -18.47
CA SER A 474 -50.03 19.55 -18.01
C SER A 474 -49.78 20.63 -19.07
N ALA A 475 -49.20 20.29 -20.22
CA ALA A 475 -49.12 21.22 -21.34
C ALA A 475 -50.56 21.50 -21.82
N PRO A 476 -50.96 22.76 -22.02
CA PRO A 476 -52.31 23.06 -22.47
C PRO A 476 -52.49 22.47 -23.87
N LYS A 477 -53.19 21.32 -23.93
CA LYS A 477 -53.53 20.61 -25.15
C LYS A 477 -54.11 21.61 -26.14
N GLU A 478 -53.41 21.82 -27.26
CA GLU A 478 -53.68 22.95 -28.16
C GLU A 478 -55.11 22.90 -28.69
N PHE A 479 -55.99 23.67 -28.05
CA PHE A 479 -57.31 23.96 -28.57
C PHE A 479 -57.12 24.82 -29.81
N CYS A 480 -57.09 24.17 -30.97
CA CYS A 480 -57.22 24.82 -32.26
C CYS A 480 -58.60 25.49 -32.34
N LEU A 481 -58.70 26.69 -31.76
CA LEU A 481 -59.84 27.58 -31.94
C LEU A 481 -60.01 27.81 -33.44
N PRO A 482 -61.20 27.55 -34.03
CA PRO A 482 -61.42 27.78 -35.44
C PRO A 482 -61.16 29.26 -35.76
N THR A 483 -60.50 29.52 -36.88
CA THR A 483 -60.05 30.86 -37.26
C THR A 483 -61.24 31.80 -37.47
N ILE A 484 -61.59 32.59 -36.44
CA ILE A 484 -62.59 33.65 -36.56
C ILE A 484 -62.02 34.75 -37.47
N GLU A 485 -62.78 35.09 -38.51
CA GLU A 485 -62.35 36.01 -39.56
C GLU A 485 -62.21 37.46 -39.07
N LYS A 486 -61.42 38.24 -39.81
CA LYS A 486 -61.14 39.66 -39.51
C LYS A 486 -62.39 40.51 -39.66
N LEU A 487 -62.91 41.08 -38.57
CA LEU A 487 -63.86 42.21 -38.62
C LEU A 487 -63.15 43.58 -38.56
N PRO A 488 -63.76 44.67 -39.06
CA PRO A 488 -62.98 45.82 -39.56
C PRO A 488 -62.73 46.95 -38.55
N THR A 489 -61.57 47.58 -38.68
CA THR A 489 -61.07 48.70 -37.85
C THR A 489 -61.83 50.02 -38.10
N LYS A 490 -63.06 50.16 -37.59
CA LYS A 490 -63.76 51.47 -37.48
C LYS A 490 -64.57 51.59 -36.19
N HIS A 491 -64.03 52.29 -35.18
CA HIS A 491 -64.81 52.74 -34.04
C HIS A 491 -65.69 53.94 -34.41
N GLN A 492 -66.96 53.92 -33.98
CA GLN A 492 -67.77 55.13 -33.87
C GLN A 492 -67.70 55.66 -32.43
N PRO A 493 -67.66 56.99 -32.20
CA PRO A 493 -67.70 57.54 -30.85
C PRO A 493 -69.05 57.29 -30.18
N LEU A 494 -69.03 56.87 -28.90
CA LEU A 494 -70.20 56.32 -28.17
C LEU A 494 -71.41 57.26 -28.11
N GLY A 495 -71.22 58.58 -28.25
CA GLY A 495 -72.31 59.56 -28.18
C GLY A 495 -73.46 59.31 -29.18
N LYS A 496 -73.20 58.71 -30.35
CA LYS A 496 -74.26 58.33 -31.31
C LYS A 496 -75.02 57.05 -30.94
N VAL A 497 -74.43 56.18 -30.11
CA VAL A 497 -75.08 54.93 -29.66
C VAL A 497 -76.01 55.20 -28.48
N LEU A 498 -75.62 56.13 -27.59
CA LEU A 498 -76.30 56.34 -26.31
C LEU A 498 -77.52 57.29 -26.34
N LYS A 499 -77.85 57.91 -27.50
CA LYS A 499 -79.05 58.76 -27.71
C LYS A 499 -79.28 59.84 -26.62
N MET A 500 -78.21 60.37 -26.03
CA MET A 500 -78.33 61.45 -25.04
C MET A 500 -78.44 62.81 -25.75
N ASN A 501 -79.60 63.44 -25.58
CA ASN A 501 -79.81 64.82 -25.97
C ASN A 501 -79.19 65.74 -24.92
N PHE A 502 -78.49 66.78 -25.38
CA PHE A 502 -78.14 67.98 -24.62
C PHE A 502 -78.92 69.16 -25.21
#